data_AF-A0A2C9M6Y0-F1
#
_entry.id   AF-A0A2C9M6Y0-F1
#
_cell.length_a   1.000
_cell.length_b   1.000
_cell.length_c   1.000
_cell.angle_alpha   90.00
_cell.angle_beta   90.00
_cell.angle_gamma   90.00
#
_symmetry.space_group_name_H-M   'P 1'
#
loop_
_entity.id
_entity.type
_entity.pdbx_description
1 polymer ?
#
loop_
_entity_poly.entity_id
_entity_poly.type
_entity_poly.pdbx_seq_one_letter_code
_entity_poly.pdbx_strand_id
1 'polypeptide(L)'
;MTSRNIYTPEHLHSRTSTLQNIYTPEHLHSRTSTLQNIYTPEHLHFRTSTLQNIYTPEHLHSRTSTLQNIYTPEHLHSRTSTLQNIYTPEHLHFRTSTLQNIYTSEHLHFRTSTLQNIYTPEHLHSRTSTLQNSYTPEHLHSRTAILQNSYTPEHLHFRTSTLQNIYTPEHLHFRTSTLENIYTSEHLHSRTSTLQNIYTSEHLHFRTSTLQNSYTPEHLHSRTATLQNIYTPEQLYSRTSTLQNIYTPEQQYSRTAILQNSYTPNNTELQNTEEFFKIYSSTF
;
A
#
# COMPACT_ATOMS: atom_id res chain seq x y z
N MET A 1 -32.70 -8.49 26.29
CA MET A 1 -33.11 -9.90 26.21
C MET A 1 -31.86 -10.76 26.24
N THR A 2 -31.81 -11.77 27.11
CA THR A 2 -30.70 -12.74 27.14
C THR A 2 -31.28 -14.11 26.87
N SER A 3 -30.77 -14.82 25.86
CA SER A 3 -31.21 -16.18 25.55
C SER A 3 -30.05 -17.01 25.02
N ARG A 4 -30.10 -18.31 25.29
CA ARG A 4 -29.00 -19.24 25.01
C ARG A 4 -29.19 -20.07 23.74
N ASN A 5 -30.43 -20.30 23.34
CA ASN A 5 -30.80 -20.95 22.08
C ASN A 5 -32.08 -20.27 21.59
N ILE A 6 -32.08 -19.79 20.35
CA ILE A 6 -33.27 -19.17 19.74
C ILE A 6 -33.51 -19.83 18.39
N TYR A 7 -34.73 -20.30 18.22
CA TYR A 7 -35.32 -20.70 16.95
C TYR A 7 -36.56 -19.81 16.75
N THR A 8 -36.53 -18.93 15.75
CA THR A 8 -37.64 -18.02 15.44
C THR A 8 -38.04 -18.14 13.99
N PRO A 9 -39.26 -17.72 13.60
CA PRO A 9 -39.82 -18.10 12.30
C PRO A 9 -39.34 -17.28 11.10
N GLU A 10 -38.80 -16.07 11.27
CA GLU A 10 -38.43 -15.21 10.11
C GLU A 10 -37.55 -14.00 10.50
N HIS A 11 -38.04 -13.18 11.44
CA HIS A 11 -37.39 -11.93 11.85
C HIS A 11 -37.17 -11.83 13.36
N LEU A 12 -36.00 -11.31 13.76
CA LEU A 12 -35.72 -10.95 15.16
C LEU A 12 -35.39 -9.45 15.28
N HIS A 13 -36.24 -8.72 16.00
CA HIS A 13 -36.03 -7.30 16.30
C HIS A 13 -35.79 -7.11 17.79
N SER A 14 -34.69 -6.45 18.16
CA SER A 14 -34.40 -6.18 19.57
C SER A 14 -33.73 -4.82 19.82
N ARG A 15 -34.04 -4.21 20.96
CA ARG A 15 -33.36 -2.98 21.40
C ARG A 15 -32.00 -3.27 22.02
N THR A 16 -31.93 -4.32 22.85
CA THR A 16 -30.68 -4.80 23.47
C THR A 16 -30.78 -6.31 23.61
N SER A 17 -29.79 -7.05 23.09
CA SER A 17 -29.77 -8.51 23.17
C SER A 17 -28.39 -9.10 23.40
N THR A 18 -28.35 -10.16 24.21
CA THR A 18 -27.18 -11.03 24.38
C THR A 18 -27.61 -12.44 24.05
N LEU A 19 -27.17 -12.97 22.92
CA LEU A 19 -27.69 -14.22 22.37
C LEU A 19 -26.55 -15.18 22.04
N GLN A 20 -26.77 -16.46 22.30
CA GLN A 20 -25.88 -17.55 21.93
C GLN A 20 -26.65 -18.53 21.03
N ASN A 21 -25.92 -19.25 20.17
CA ASN A 21 -26.41 -20.35 19.34
C ASN A 21 -27.74 -20.00 18.64
N ILE A 22 -27.65 -19.03 17.74
CA ILE A 22 -28.81 -18.51 17.03
C ILE A 22 -28.92 -19.22 15.69
N TYR A 23 -30.09 -19.79 15.45
CA TYR A 23 -30.51 -20.25 14.13
C TYR A 23 -31.80 -19.50 13.79
N THR A 24 -31.69 -18.41 13.02
CA THR A 24 -32.88 -17.68 12.51
C THR A 24 -32.95 -17.76 11.00
N PRO A 25 -34.15 -17.63 10.39
CA PRO A 25 -34.35 -18.03 9.01
C PRO A 25 -34.15 -16.92 7.98
N GLU A 26 -34.12 -15.61 8.31
CA GLU A 26 -33.88 -14.57 7.27
C GLU A 26 -33.20 -13.30 7.82
N HIS A 27 -33.81 -12.57 8.78
CA HIS A 27 -33.28 -11.26 9.20
C HIS A 27 -33.15 -11.05 10.71
N LEU A 28 -32.05 -10.40 11.11
CA LEU A 28 -31.83 -9.96 12.50
C LEU A 28 -31.45 -8.48 12.58
N HIS A 29 -32.28 -7.73 13.30
CA HIS A 29 -32.14 -6.30 13.50
C HIS A 29 -31.98 -5.97 14.98
N SER A 30 -30.91 -5.27 15.33
CA SER A 30 -30.73 -4.81 16.71
C SER A 30 -30.02 -3.48 16.86
N ARG A 31 -30.42 -2.72 17.89
CA ARG A 31 -29.71 -1.49 18.25
C ARG A 31 -28.39 -1.78 18.98
N THR A 32 -28.38 -2.74 19.90
CA THR A 32 -27.17 -3.13 20.64
C THR A 32 -27.18 -4.64 20.84
N SER A 33 -26.15 -5.34 20.38
CA SER A 33 -26.09 -6.79 20.52
C SER A 33 -24.71 -7.35 20.83
N THR A 34 -24.69 -8.40 21.64
CA THR A 34 -23.56 -9.31 21.78
C THR A 34 -24.01 -10.71 21.37
N LEU A 35 -23.45 -11.23 20.28
CA LEU A 35 -23.92 -12.48 19.70
C LEU A 35 -22.75 -13.44 19.47
N GLN A 36 -22.99 -14.72 19.74
CA GLN A 36 -22.00 -15.78 19.60
C GLN A 36 -22.62 -16.99 18.89
N ASN A 37 -21.90 -17.57 17.93
CA ASN A 37 -22.31 -18.73 17.14
C ASN A 37 -23.64 -18.48 16.44
N ILE A 38 -23.60 -17.64 15.40
CA ILE A 38 -24.78 -17.32 14.60
C ILE A 38 -24.70 -18.05 13.27
N TYR A 39 -25.79 -18.72 12.93
CA TYR A 39 -26.10 -19.18 11.59
C TYR A 39 -27.41 -18.53 11.16
N THR A 40 -27.32 -17.54 10.27
CA THR A 40 -28.48 -16.82 9.73
C THR A 40 -28.34 -16.68 8.24
N PRO A 41 -29.38 -16.92 7.45
CA PRO A 41 -29.21 -17.15 6.03
C PRO A 41 -29.21 -15.90 5.15
N GLU A 42 -29.59 -14.69 5.60
CA GLU A 42 -29.55 -13.52 4.68
C GLU A 42 -28.95 -12.25 5.30
N HIS A 43 -29.64 -11.59 6.25
CA HIS A 43 -29.25 -10.22 6.65
C HIS A 43 -29.09 -9.97 8.15
N LEU A 44 -27.97 -9.34 8.51
CA LEU A 44 -27.71 -8.80 9.85
C LEU A 44 -27.55 -7.26 9.84
N HIS A 45 -28.34 -6.56 10.64
CA HIS A 45 -28.26 -5.11 10.76
C HIS A 45 -28.16 -4.63 12.21
N PHE A 46 -27.06 -3.93 12.51
CA PHE A 46 -26.76 -3.42 13.85
C PHE A 46 -26.44 -1.94 13.91
N ARG A 47 -26.87 -1.26 14.98
CA ARG A 47 -26.27 0.04 15.34
C ARG A 47 -24.96 -0.15 16.13
N THR A 48 -24.90 -1.14 17.01
CA THR A 48 -23.68 -1.49 17.75
C THR A 48 -23.66 -2.99 18.01
N SER A 49 -22.57 -3.68 17.66
CA SER A 49 -22.49 -5.13 17.78
C SER A 49 -21.12 -5.65 18.20
N THR A 50 -21.11 -6.69 19.01
CA THR A 50 -19.96 -7.59 19.20
C THR A 50 -20.37 -8.96 18.72
N LEU A 51 -19.73 -9.46 17.66
CA LEU A 51 -20.10 -10.72 17.02
C LEU A 51 -18.91 -11.67 16.96
N GLN A 52 -19.15 -12.93 17.34
CA GLN A 52 -18.14 -13.98 17.31
C GLN A 52 -18.69 -15.24 16.63
N ASN A 53 -17.89 -15.83 15.73
CA ASN A 53 -18.21 -17.05 14.99
C ASN A 53 -19.54 -16.91 14.23
N ILE A 54 -19.51 -16.09 13.18
CA ILE A 54 -20.70 -15.77 12.40
C ILE A 54 -20.57 -16.39 11.02
N TYR A 55 -21.61 -17.09 10.62
CA TYR A 55 -21.82 -17.55 9.26
C TYR A 55 -23.11 -16.91 8.73
N THR A 56 -22.97 -15.97 7.79
CA THR A 56 -24.09 -15.25 7.19
C THR A 56 -23.94 -15.21 5.67
N PRO A 57 -24.89 -15.72 4.87
CA PRO A 57 -24.76 -15.84 3.43
C PRO A 57 -24.73 -14.55 2.60
N GLU A 58 -25.33 -13.42 3.01
CA GLU A 58 -25.40 -12.27 2.10
C GLU A 58 -24.83 -10.99 2.71
N HIS A 59 -25.47 -10.40 3.72
CA HIS A 59 -25.13 -9.05 4.16
C HIS A 59 -24.98 -8.85 5.67
N LEU A 60 -23.89 -8.17 6.04
CA LEU A 60 -23.68 -7.64 7.39
C LEU A 60 -23.49 -6.12 7.36
N HIS A 61 -24.45 -5.41 7.93
CA HIS A 61 -24.37 -3.96 8.13
C HIS A 61 -24.23 -3.61 9.61
N SER A 62 -23.23 -2.78 9.94
CA SER A 62 -23.11 -2.22 11.28
C SER A 62 -22.62 -0.78 11.29
N ARG A 63 -23.16 0.05 12.20
CA ARG A 63 -22.56 1.37 12.45
C ARG A 63 -21.29 1.26 13.30
N THR A 64 -21.22 0.31 14.22
CA THR A 64 -20.05 0.11 15.08
C THR A 64 -19.96 -1.36 15.45
N SER A 65 -18.87 -2.01 15.06
CA SER A 65 -18.73 -3.46 15.24
C SER A 65 -17.36 -3.90 15.73
N THR A 66 -17.37 -4.90 16.61
CA THR A 66 -16.20 -5.76 16.87
C THR A 66 -16.55 -7.15 16.37
N LEU A 67 -15.80 -7.66 15.39
CA LEU A 67 -16.10 -8.92 14.73
C LEU A 67 -14.91 -9.87 14.80
N GLN A 68 -15.18 -11.13 15.14
CA GLN A 68 -14.17 -12.17 15.19
C GLN A 68 -14.67 -13.44 14.52
N ASN A 69 -13.85 -14.04 13.64
CA ASN A 69 -14.16 -15.27 12.91
C ASN A 69 -15.48 -15.14 12.13
N ILE A 70 -15.48 -14.28 11.12
CA ILE A 70 -16.65 -14.04 10.28
C ILE A 70 -16.44 -14.66 8.91
N TYR A 71 -17.46 -15.36 8.45
CA TYR A 71 -17.59 -15.81 7.08
C TYR A 71 -18.86 -15.19 6.49
N THR A 72 -18.68 -14.30 5.52
CA THR A 72 -19.78 -13.62 4.80
C THR A 72 -19.53 -13.70 3.30
N PRO A 73 -20.36 -14.35 2.47
CA PRO A 73 -20.15 -14.49 1.03
C PRO A 73 -20.12 -13.18 0.23
N GLU A 74 -21.00 -12.21 0.46
CA GLU A 74 -21.09 -11.07 -0.47
C GLU A 74 -20.58 -9.75 0.14
N HIS A 75 -21.28 -9.18 1.13
CA HIS A 75 -20.98 -7.82 1.56
C HIS A 75 -20.90 -7.61 3.07
N LEU A 76 -19.85 -6.91 3.48
CA LEU A 76 -19.73 -6.40 4.84
C LEU A 76 -19.43 -4.90 4.85
N HIS A 77 -20.38 -4.16 5.41
CA HIS A 77 -20.32 -2.71 5.49
C HIS A 77 -20.32 -2.25 6.95
N SER A 78 -19.30 -1.46 7.34
CA SER A 78 -19.33 -0.78 8.63
C SER A 78 -18.73 0.62 8.62
N ARG A 79 -19.28 1.49 9.47
CA ARG A 79 -18.74 2.84 9.65
C ARG A 79 -17.48 2.84 10.52
N THR A 80 -17.48 2.07 11.61
CA THR A 80 -16.34 1.94 12.52
C THR A 80 -16.21 0.50 12.95
N SER A 81 -15.05 -0.10 12.76
CA SER A 81 -14.95 -1.54 12.99
C SER A 81 -13.56 -2.02 13.42
N THR A 82 -13.55 -3.05 14.25
CA THR A 82 -12.37 -3.86 14.54
C THR A 82 -12.66 -5.28 14.15
N LEU A 83 -11.87 -5.85 13.24
CA LEU A 83 -12.10 -7.20 12.72
C LEU A 83 -10.85 -8.07 12.81
N GLN A 84 -11.08 -9.33 13.12
CA GLN A 84 -10.07 -10.36 13.17
C GLN A 84 -10.56 -11.64 12.50
N ASN A 85 -9.73 -12.23 11.63
CA ASN A 85 -10.00 -13.49 10.92
C ASN A 85 -11.31 -13.41 10.12
N ILE A 86 -11.28 -12.64 9.03
CA ILE A 86 -12.44 -12.44 8.17
C ILE A 86 -12.18 -13.06 6.82
N TYR A 87 -13.18 -13.79 6.35
CA TYR A 87 -13.25 -14.29 5.00
C TYR A 87 -14.49 -13.70 4.33
N THR A 88 -14.29 -12.87 3.32
CA THR A 88 -15.37 -12.26 2.54
C THR A 88 -15.04 -12.30 1.06
N PRO A 89 -15.73 -13.13 0.25
CA PRO A 89 -15.50 -13.21 -1.19
C PRO A 89 -15.56 -11.85 -1.90
N GLU A 90 -16.63 -11.07 -1.86
CA GLU A 90 -16.71 -9.94 -2.81
C GLU A 90 -16.22 -8.59 -2.22
N HIS A 91 -16.97 -7.96 -1.31
CA HIS A 91 -16.74 -6.55 -0.97
C HIS A 91 -16.70 -6.21 0.52
N LEU A 92 -15.64 -5.47 0.90
CA LEU A 92 -15.53 -4.81 2.20
C LEU A 92 -15.49 -3.30 2.05
N HIS A 93 -16.46 -2.61 2.67
CA HIS A 93 -16.52 -1.15 2.66
C HIS A 93 -16.54 -0.57 4.07
N PHE A 94 -15.49 0.19 4.42
CA PHE A 94 -15.41 0.84 5.72
C PHE A 94 -15.00 2.31 5.69
N ARG A 95 -15.54 3.08 6.62
CA ARG A 95 -15.06 4.45 6.86
C ARG A 95 -13.83 4.46 7.76
N THR A 96 -13.80 3.65 8.80
CA THR A 96 -12.66 3.56 9.72
C THR A 96 -12.55 2.14 10.25
N SER A 97 -11.42 1.48 10.02
CA SER A 97 -11.26 0.09 10.41
C SER A 97 -9.85 -0.25 10.90
N THR A 98 -9.79 -1.20 11.83
CA THR A 98 -8.58 -1.96 12.14
C THR A 98 -8.85 -3.41 11.76
N LEU A 99 -8.07 -3.95 10.84
CA LEU A 99 -8.25 -5.31 10.33
C LEU A 99 -6.98 -6.16 10.52
N GLN A 100 -7.16 -7.40 10.97
CA GLN A 100 -6.10 -8.39 11.09
C GLN A 100 -6.53 -9.73 10.47
N ASN A 101 -5.63 -10.33 9.69
CA ASN A 101 -5.83 -11.63 9.01
C ASN A 101 -7.10 -11.61 8.14
N ILE A 102 -7.03 -10.86 7.05
CA ILE A 102 -8.14 -10.68 6.13
C ILE A 102 -7.84 -11.40 4.83
N TYR A 103 -8.80 -12.20 4.41
CA TYR A 103 -8.87 -12.75 3.07
C TYR A 103 -10.14 -12.22 2.40
N THR A 104 -9.98 -11.43 1.34
CA THR A 104 -11.11 -11.07 0.48
C THR A 104 -10.82 -11.40 -0.96
N SER A 105 -11.85 -11.67 -1.77
CA SER A 105 -11.68 -12.15 -3.15
C SER A 105 -11.77 -11.06 -4.23
N GLU A 106 -12.16 -9.81 -3.95
CA GLU A 106 -12.17 -8.76 -5.00
C GLU A 106 -11.74 -7.38 -4.50
N HIS A 107 -12.59 -6.67 -3.74
CA HIS A 107 -12.38 -5.24 -3.47
C HIS A 107 -12.40 -4.82 -2.00
N LEU A 108 -11.39 -4.04 -1.62
CA LEU A 108 -11.34 -3.32 -0.34
C LEU A 108 -11.39 -1.81 -0.52
N HIS A 109 -12.38 -1.16 0.10
CA HIS A 109 -12.49 0.30 0.11
C HIS A 109 -12.52 0.89 1.52
N PHE A 110 -11.57 1.80 1.78
CA PHE A 110 -11.41 2.45 3.07
C PHE A 110 -11.27 3.97 2.97
N ARG A 111 -11.90 4.70 3.89
CA ARG A 111 -11.48 6.10 4.14
C ARG A 111 -10.23 6.16 5.04
N THR A 112 -10.16 5.33 6.06
CA THR A 112 -9.01 5.24 6.97
C THR A 112 -8.88 3.81 7.47
N SER A 113 -7.70 3.21 7.34
CA SER A 113 -7.50 1.82 7.79
C SER A 113 -6.11 1.54 8.35
N THR A 114 -6.07 0.62 9.32
CA THR A 114 -4.85 -0.06 9.76
C THR A 114 -5.05 -1.55 9.48
N LEU A 115 -4.13 -2.13 8.72
CA LEU A 115 -4.31 -3.41 8.04
C LEU A 115 -3.06 -4.28 8.28
N GLN A 116 -3.24 -5.48 8.82
CA GLN A 116 -2.17 -6.43 9.08
C GLN A 116 -2.49 -7.81 8.49
N ASN A 117 -1.53 -8.42 7.80
CA ASN A 117 -1.64 -9.74 7.16
C ASN A 117 -2.86 -9.80 6.23
N ILE A 118 -2.76 -9.09 5.10
CA ILE A 118 -3.84 -8.97 4.14
C ILE A 118 -3.50 -9.69 2.85
N TYR A 119 -4.47 -10.48 2.39
CA TYR A 119 -4.50 -11.06 1.06
C TYR A 119 -5.76 -10.58 0.34
N THR A 120 -5.57 -9.86 -0.76
CA THR A 120 -6.64 -9.27 -1.59
C THR A 120 -6.25 -9.45 -3.05
N PRO A 121 -7.05 -10.07 -3.93
CA PRO A 121 -6.57 -10.46 -5.24
C PRO A 121 -6.69 -9.37 -6.33
N GLU A 122 -7.51 -8.33 -6.19
CA GLU A 122 -7.62 -7.32 -7.26
C GLU A 122 -7.29 -5.89 -6.80
N HIS A 123 -8.14 -5.25 -5.98
CA HIS A 123 -7.98 -3.82 -5.71
C HIS A 123 -8.09 -3.40 -4.25
N LEU A 124 -7.13 -2.59 -3.80
CA LEU A 124 -7.19 -1.88 -2.53
C LEU A 124 -7.17 -0.37 -2.75
N HIS A 125 -8.27 0.27 -2.35
CA HIS A 125 -8.43 1.73 -2.42
C HIS A 125 -8.56 2.32 -1.02
N SER A 126 -7.65 3.25 -0.69
CA SER A 126 -7.72 3.96 0.59
C SER A 126 -7.47 5.46 0.45
N ARG A 127 -8.12 6.26 1.30
CA ARG A 127 -7.67 7.67 1.47
C ARG A 127 -6.47 7.75 2.42
N THR A 128 -6.42 6.90 3.44
CA THR A 128 -5.30 6.82 4.37
C THR A 128 -5.18 5.39 4.85
N SER A 129 -4.01 4.78 4.70
CA SER A 129 -3.78 3.39 5.14
C SER A 129 -2.41 3.18 5.76
N THR A 130 -2.37 2.34 6.78
CA THR A 130 -1.16 1.68 7.26
C THR A 130 -1.30 0.19 6.98
N LEU A 131 -0.38 -0.37 6.22
CA LEU A 131 -0.38 -1.78 5.80
C LEU A 131 0.93 -2.44 6.24
N GLN A 132 0.81 -3.59 6.89
CA GLN A 132 1.93 -4.44 7.27
C GLN A 132 1.69 -5.87 6.76
N ASN A 133 2.69 -6.44 6.08
CA ASN A 133 2.62 -7.79 5.49
C ASN A 133 1.40 -7.91 4.56
N SER A 134 1.52 -7.31 3.38
CA SER A 134 0.42 -7.26 2.40
C SER A 134 0.81 -7.90 1.09
N TYR A 135 -0.12 -8.65 0.53
CA TYR A 135 -0.05 -9.17 -0.83
C TYR A 135 -1.28 -8.69 -1.59
N THR A 136 -1.05 -7.91 -2.66
CA THR A 136 -2.11 -7.33 -3.50
C THR A 136 -1.69 -7.44 -4.96
N PRO A 137 -2.32 -8.28 -5.80
CA PRO A 137 -1.88 -8.57 -7.15
C PRO A 137 -1.84 -7.38 -8.12
N GLU A 138 -2.92 -6.63 -8.28
CA GLU A 138 -2.99 -5.68 -9.40
C GLU A 138 -2.74 -4.23 -8.96
N HIS A 139 -3.65 -3.65 -8.18
CA HIS A 139 -3.59 -2.21 -7.90
C HIS A 139 -3.77 -1.85 -6.43
N LEU A 140 -2.82 -1.05 -5.93
CA LEU A 140 -2.94 -0.38 -4.66
C LEU A 140 -2.91 1.14 -4.88
N HIS A 141 -4.04 1.79 -4.58
CA HIS A 141 -4.17 3.23 -4.64
C HIS A 141 -4.37 3.82 -3.25
N SER A 142 -3.51 4.78 -2.87
CA SER A 142 -3.80 5.62 -1.72
C SER A 142 -3.36 7.07 -1.84
N ARG A 143 -4.12 7.95 -1.20
CA ARG A 143 -3.68 9.34 -1.03
C ARG A 143 -2.54 9.45 -0.01
N THR A 144 -2.54 8.63 1.04
CA THR A 144 -1.52 8.65 2.08
C THR A 144 -1.31 7.23 2.61
N ALA A 145 -0.13 6.67 2.39
CA ALA A 145 0.17 5.29 2.78
C ALA A 145 1.46 5.16 3.58
N ILE A 146 1.42 4.25 4.55
CA ILE A 146 2.61 3.64 5.15
C ILE A 146 2.52 2.16 4.82
N LEU A 147 3.49 1.64 4.05
CA LEU A 147 3.57 0.21 3.74
C LEU A 147 4.86 -0.37 4.30
N GLN A 148 4.76 -1.56 4.91
CA GLN A 148 5.89 -2.35 5.32
C GLN A 148 5.72 -3.80 4.86
N ASN A 149 6.76 -4.36 4.24
CA ASN A 149 6.79 -5.74 3.72
C ASN A 149 5.59 -5.98 2.78
N SER A 150 5.65 -5.38 1.60
CA SER A 150 4.56 -5.48 0.61
C SER A 150 5.07 -6.07 -0.69
N TYR A 151 4.24 -6.92 -1.28
CA TYR A 151 4.42 -7.44 -2.62
C TYR A 151 3.21 -7.04 -3.47
N THR A 152 3.47 -6.34 -4.57
CA THR A 152 2.44 -5.90 -5.51
C THR A 152 2.93 -6.11 -6.95
N PRO A 153 2.40 -7.08 -7.71
CA PRO A 153 2.79 -7.39 -9.08
C PRO A 153 2.78 -6.23 -10.08
N GLU A 154 1.75 -5.38 -10.11
CA GLU A 154 1.64 -4.41 -11.22
C GLU A 154 1.87 -2.96 -10.77
N HIS A 155 0.88 -2.33 -10.11
CA HIS A 155 0.91 -0.87 -9.95
C HIS A 155 0.70 -0.37 -8.52
N LEU A 156 1.63 0.48 -8.07
CA LEU A 156 1.49 1.29 -6.86
C LEU A 156 1.37 2.77 -7.20
N HIS A 157 0.25 3.38 -6.81
CA HIS A 157 0.03 4.81 -7.00
C HIS A 157 -0.28 5.54 -5.71
N PHE A 158 0.63 6.44 -5.30
CA PHE A 158 0.45 7.23 -4.09
C PHE A 158 0.69 8.72 -4.25
N ARG A 159 -0.13 9.53 -3.59
CA ARG A 159 0.17 10.97 -3.47
C ARG A 159 1.26 11.24 -2.44
N THR A 160 1.22 10.56 -1.30
CA THR A 160 2.23 10.67 -0.24
C THR A 160 2.45 9.31 0.37
N SER A 161 3.70 8.85 0.45
CA SER A 161 4.00 7.52 0.96
C SER A 161 5.30 7.43 1.75
N THR A 162 5.31 6.51 2.71
CA THR A 162 6.52 5.96 3.31
C THR A 162 6.49 4.45 3.10
N LEU A 163 7.42 3.92 2.31
CA LEU A 163 7.45 2.51 1.98
C LEU A 163 8.77 1.87 2.41
N GLN A 164 8.68 0.67 3.00
CA GLN A 164 9.83 -0.13 3.42
C GLN A 164 9.67 -1.59 2.97
N ASN A 165 10.73 -2.16 2.38
CA ASN A 165 10.79 -3.54 1.91
C ASN A 165 9.65 -3.85 0.92
N ILE A 166 9.72 -3.22 -0.26
CA ILE A 166 8.70 -3.37 -1.30
C ILE A 166 9.29 -4.08 -2.51
N TYR A 167 8.50 -4.99 -3.06
CA TYR A 167 8.75 -5.60 -4.35
C TYR A 167 7.59 -5.31 -5.28
N THR A 168 7.87 -4.64 -6.41
CA THR A 168 6.87 -4.33 -7.44
C THR A 168 7.44 -4.49 -8.86
N PRO A 169 7.07 -5.54 -9.60
CA PRO A 169 7.54 -5.77 -10.97
C PRO A 169 7.40 -4.55 -11.89
N GLU A 170 6.24 -3.95 -12.06
CA GLU A 170 6.07 -2.97 -13.14
C GLU A 170 6.29 -1.51 -12.70
N HIS A 171 5.28 -0.88 -12.07
CA HIS A 171 5.26 0.58 -11.95
C HIS A 171 5.02 1.13 -10.55
N LEU A 172 5.88 2.07 -10.18
CA LEU A 172 5.78 2.87 -8.96
C LEU A 172 5.59 4.36 -9.28
N HIS A 173 4.44 4.92 -8.89
CA HIS A 173 4.12 6.34 -9.13
C HIS A 173 3.85 7.11 -7.84
N PHE A 174 4.62 8.18 -7.63
CA PHE A 174 4.52 9.02 -6.44
C PHE A 174 4.50 10.53 -6.74
N ARG A 175 3.75 11.28 -5.93
CA ARG A 175 3.98 12.73 -5.85
C ARG A 175 5.03 13.10 -4.78
N THR A 176 5.02 12.41 -3.65
CA THR A 176 6.01 12.59 -2.58
C THR A 176 6.24 11.25 -1.90
N SER A 177 7.49 10.81 -1.78
CA SER A 177 7.79 9.50 -1.21
C SER A 177 9.08 9.45 -0.39
N THR A 178 9.07 8.65 0.67
CA THR A 178 10.27 8.14 1.33
C THR A 178 10.29 6.62 1.14
N LEU A 179 11.37 6.12 0.54
CA LEU A 179 11.47 4.75 0.07
C LEU A 179 12.75 4.09 0.61
N GLU A 180 12.62 2.92 1.20
CA GLU A 180 13.74 2.13 1.73
C GLU A 180 13.63 0.66 1.29
N ASN A 181 14.71 0.11 0.75
CA ASN A 181 14.80 -1.29 0.29
C ASN A 181 13.70 -1.61 -0.73
N ILE A 182 13.75 -0.95 -1.89
CA ILE A 182 12.78 -1.14 -2.97
C ILE A 182 13.42 -1.91 -4.10
N TYR A 183 12.71 -2.93 -4.56
CA TYR A 183 12.95 -3.59 -5.83
C TYR A 183 11.79 -3.31 -6.77
N THR A 184 12.10 -2.81 -7.96
CA THR A 184 11.12 -2.71 -9.05
C THR A 184 11.75 -3.10 -10.37
N SER A 185 11.02 -3.76 -11.27
CA SER A 185 11.62 -4.22 -12.53
C SER A 185 11.59 -3.09 -13.56
N GLU A 186 10.48 -2.42 -13.83
CA GLU A 186 10.45 -1.46 -14.94
C GLU A 186 10.66 -0.01 -14.49
N HIS A 187 9.67 0.62 -13.85
CA HIS A 187 9.62 2.08 -13.74
C HIS A 187 9.34 2.60 -12.33
N LEU A 188 10.14 3.58 -11.91
CA LEU A 188 9.86 4.39 -10.72
C LEU A 188 9.83 5.88 -11.08
N HIS A 189 8.66 6.48 -10.90
CA HIS A 189 8.41 7.88 -11.13
C HIS A 189 8.04 8.59 -9.83
N SER A 190 8.77 9.64 -9.48
CA SER A 190 8.38 10.51 -8.37
C SER A 190 8.63 11.99 -8.62
N ARG A 191 7.71 12.84 -8.20
CA ARG A 191 7.95 14.28 -8.22
C ARG A 191 8.95 14.71 -7.14
N THR A 192 8.91 14.11 -5.96
CA THR A 192 9.82 14.44 -4.86
C THR A 192 10.06 13.19 -4.04
N SER A 193 11.31 12.78 -3.91
CA SER A 193 11.62 11.51 -3.27
C SER A 193 12.93 11.53 -2.50
N THR A 194 12.94 10.77 -1.41
CA THR A 194 14.15 10.35 -0.70
C THR A 194 14.19 8.83 -0.75
N LEU A 195 15.25 8.28 -1.35
CA LEU A 195 15.36 6.85 -1.58
C LEU A 195 16.68 6.31 -1.04
N GLN A 196 16.62 5.13 -0.43
CA GLN A 196 17.77 4.38 0.06
C GLN A 196 17.65 2.91 -0.35
N ASN A 197 18.74 2.33 -0.86
CA ASN A 197 18.85 0.93 -1.29
C ASN A 197 17.79 0.58 -2.34
N ILE A 198 17.97 1.11 -3.55
CA ILE A 198 17.02 0.93 -4.65
C ILE A 198 17.65 0.07 -5.74
N TYR A 199 16.86 -0.88 -6.21
CA TYR A 199 17.15 -1.62 -7.44
C TYR A 199 15.97 -1.42 -8.40
N THR A 200 16.25 -0.87 -9.57
CA THR A 200 15.30 -0.73 -10.68
C THR A 200 15.92 -1.34 -11.93
N SER A 201 15.23 -2.14 -12.73
CA SER A 201 15.84 -2.76 -13.93
C SER A 201 15.86 -1.86 -15.16
N GLU A 202 14.98 -0.86 -15.29
CA GLU A 202 14.98 0.01 -16.48
C GLU A 202 15.09 1.49 -16.12
N HIS A 203 14.05 2.11 -15.56
CA HIS A 203 13.93 3.57 -15.55
C HIS A 203 13.61 4.20 -14.18
N LEU A 204 14.41 5.22 -13.83
CA LEU A 204 14.17 6.12 -12.72
C LEU A 204 13.92 7.55 -13.21
N HIS A 205 12.75 8.13 -12.89
CA HIS A 205 12.42 9.49 -13.29
C HIS A 205 11.94 10.37 -12.12
N PHE A 206 12.66 11.47 -11.91
CA PHE A 206 12.42 12.40 -10.81
C PHE A 206 12.36 13.87 -11.21
N ARG A 207 11.56 14.65 -10.49
CA ARG A 207 11.71 16.12 -10.50
C ARG A 207 12.68 16.61 -9.43
N THR A 208 12.68 15.97 -8.27
CA THR A 208 13.63 16.26 -7.18
C THR A 208 13.86 14.97 -6.40
N SER A 209 15.11 14.56 -6.22
CA SER A 209 15.44 13.28 -5.62
C SER A 209 16.72 13.33 -4.78
N THR A 210 16.68 12.68 -3.62
CA THR A 210 17.89 12.22 -2.92
C THR A 210 17.96 10.71 -3.08
N LEU A 211 19.04 10.18 -3.63
CA LEU A 211 19.25 8.75 -3.84
C LEU A 211 20.56 8.32 -3.18
N GLN A 212 20.49 7.27 -2.37
CA GLN A 212 21.65 6.61 -1.77
C GLN A 212 21.62 5.11 -2.06
N ASN A 213 22.74 4.57 -2.55
CA ASN A 213 22.89 3.16 -2.90
C ASN A 213 21.83 2.71 -3.92
N SER A 214 21.95 3.16 -5.16
CA SER A 214 21.00 2.83 -6.23
C SER A 214 21.69 2.10 -7.37
N TYR A 215 21.00 1.11 -7.92
CA TYR A 215 21.37 0.43 -9.15
C TYR A 215 20.22 0.55 -10.16
N THR A 216 20.54 1.04 -11.36
CA THR A 216 19.58 1.16 -12.47
C THR A 216 20.29 0.90 -13.80
N PRO A 217 20.02 -0.22 -14.50
CA PRO A 217 20.69 -0.60 -15.74
C PRO A 217 20.62 0.41 -16.88
N GLU A 218 19.47 1.04 -17.12
CA GLU A 218 19.29 1.83 -18.34
C GLU A 218 19.33 3.34 -18.02
N HIS A 219 18.26 3.92 -17.46
CA HIS A 219 18.12 5.38 -17.41
C HIS A 219 17.80 5.94 -16.02
N LEU A 220 18.56 6.97 -15.63
CA LEU A 220 18.25 7.85 -14.51
C LEU A 220 18.06 9.30 -14.98
N HIS A 221 16.84 9.81 -14.85
CA HIS A 221 16.50 11.20 -15.15
C HIS A 221 16.09 11.95 -13.89
N SER A 222 16.74 13.08 -13.58
CA SER A 222 16.30 13.95 -12.50
C SER A 222 16.54 15.43 -12.74
N ARG A 223 15.51 16.27 -12.55
CA ARG A 223 15.73 17.72 -12.67
C ARG A 223 16.62 18.27 -11.56
N THR A 224 16.54 17.74 -10.35
CA THR A 224 17.40 18.15 -9.23
C THR A 224 17.73 16.93 -8.38
N ALA A 225 19.02 16.60 -8.26
CA ALA A 225 19.45 15.34 -7.66
C ALA A 225 20.59 15.49 -6.65
N THR A 226 20.49 14.78 -5.55
CA THR A 226 21.57 14.49 -4.61
C THR A 226 21.82 12.98 -4.68
N LEU A 227 22.93 12.57 -5.30
CA LEU A 227 23.21 11.17 -5.63
C LEU A 227 24.47 10.68 -4.91
N GLN A 228 24.36 9.55 -4.22
CA GLN A 228 25.49 8.89 -3.56
C GLN A 228 25.50 7.39 -3.84
N ASN A 229 26.64 6.85 -4.26
CA ASN A 229 26.83 5.43 -4.58
C ASN A 229 25.81 4.94 -5.62
N ILE A 230 25.85 5.51 -6.83
CA ILE A 230 24.94 5.17 -7.92
C ILE A 230 25.70 4.42 -9.00
N TYR A 231 25.07 3.36 -9.49
CA TYR A 231 25.51 2.63 -10.67
C TYR A 231 24.42 2.68 -11.74
N THR A 232 24.75 3.29 -12.89
CA THR A 232 23.86 3.35 -14.06
C THR A 232 24.66 3.17 -15.35
N PRO A 233 24.63 1.99 -16.00
CA PRO A 233 25.35 1.68 -17.24
C PRO A 233 25.17 2.69 -18.37
N GLU A 234 23.92 2.96 -18.75
CA GLU A 234 23.66 3.66 -20.01
C GLU A 234 23.58 5.17 -19.84
N GLN A 235 22.56 5.69 -19.14
CA GLN A 235 22.30 7.13 -19.15
C GLN A 235 21.96 7.74 -17.79
N LEU A 236 22.70 8.80 -17.45
CA LEU A 236 22.38 9.69 -16.35
C LEU A 236 22.13 11.11 -16.89
N TYR A 237 20.90 11.60 -16.73
CA TYR A 237 20.55 12.98 -17.02
C TYR A 237 20.14 13.74 -15.77
N SER A 238 20.74 14.90 -15.55
CA SER A 238 20.27 15.84 -14.55
C SER A 238 20.42 17.30 -14.94
N ARG A 239 19.52 18.16 -14.47
CA ARG A 239 19.69 19.62 -14.66
C ARG A 239 20.60 20.20 -13.58
N THR A 240 20.37 19.84 -12.33
CA THR A 240 21.19 20.27 -11.20
C THR A 240 21.49 19.07 -10.32
N SER A 241 22.76 18.78 -10.03
CA SER A 241 23.14 17.58 -9.29
C SER A 241 24.32 17.79 -8.34
N THR A 242 24.30 17.08 -7.21
CA THR A 242 25.50 16.81 -6.40
C THR A 242 25.75 15.31 -6.42
N LEU A 243 26.92 14.90 -6.86
CA LEU A 243 27.25 13.53 -7.21
C LEU A 243 28.45 13.04 -6.39
N GLN A 244 28.29 11.91 -5.70
CA GLN A 244 29.35 11.24 -4.97
C GLN A 244 29.39 9.74 -5.30
N ASN A 245 30.56 9.22 -5.69
CA ASN A 245 30.75 7.80 -6.03
C ASN A 245 29.75 7.32 -7.11
N ILE A 246 29.83 7.91 -8.31
CA ILE A 246 28.95 7.57 -9.44
C ILE A 246 29.74 6.80 -10.49
N TYR A 247 29.14 5.72 -10.99
CA TYR A 247 29.65 4.94 -12.11
C TYR A 247 28.64 4.96 -13.26
N THR A 248 29.02 5.58 -14.37
CA THR A 248 28.22 5.63 -15.60
C THR A 248 29.12 5.44 -16.83
N PRO A 249 29.15 4.23 -17.43
CA PRO A 249 30.06 3.88 -18.51
C PRO A 249 29.79 4.59 -19.85
N GLU A 250 28.55 4.95 -20.16
CA GLU A 250 28.20 5.48 -21.49
C GLU A 250 27.92 6.99 -21.54
N GLN A 251 26.85 7.49 -20.90
CA GLN A 251 26.42 8.89 -21.04
C GLN A 251 26.04 9.57 -19.73
N GLN A 252 26.67 10.70 -19.46
CA GLN A 252 26.35 11.57 -18.31
C GLN A 252 26.13 13.02 -18.76
N TYR A 253 24.91 13.52 -18.55
CA TYR A 253 24.53 14.90 -18.86
C TYR A 253 24.11 15.64 -17.58
N SER A 254 24.86 16.69 -17.24
CA SER A 254 24.52 17.61 -16.15
C SER A 254 24.68 19.06 -16.59
N ARG A 255 23.62 19.88 -16.49
CA ARG A 255 23.77 21.33 -16.73
C ARG A 255 24.55 22.01 -15.61
N THR A 256 24.36 21.58 -14.37
CA THR A 256 25.09 22.09 -13.21
C THR A 256 25.30 20.96 -12.22
N ALA A 257 26.53 20.47 -12.09
CA ALA A 257 26.91 19.42 -11.15
C ALA A 257 27.69 19.96 -9.92
N ILE A 258 28.02 19.08 -8.98
CA ILE A 258 29.16 19.13 -8.03
C ILE A 258 29.62 17.68 -7.95
N LEU A 259 30.89 17.38 -8.25
CA LEU A 259 31.38 16.01 -8.40
C LEU A 259 32.41 15.66 -7.33
N GLN A 260 32.29 14.47 -6.75
CA GLN A 260 33.31 13.84 -5.91
C GLN A 260 33.38 12.34 -6.24
N ASN A 261 34.54 11.87 -6.72
CA ASN A 261 34.77 10.46 -7.10
C ASN A 261 33.78 9.92 -8.16
N SER A 262 33.75 10.50 -9.35
CA SER A 262 32.96 10.00 -10.49
C SER A 262 33.85 9.32 -11.53
N TYR A 263 33.43 8.18 -12.08
CA TYR A 263 34.13 7.46 -13.13
C TYR A 263 33.26 7.31 -14.39
N THR A 264 33.75 7.86 -15.51
CA THR A 264 33.15 7.78 -16.85
C THR A 264 34.24 7.38 -17.87
N PRO A 265 34.31 6.10 -18.29
CA PRO A 265 35.36 5.55 -19.16
C PRO A 265 35.25 5.96 -20.63
N ASN A 266 34.05 6.23 -21.17
CA ASN A 266 33.87 6.66 -22.55
C ASN A 266 33.70 8.19 -22.66
N ASN A 267 34.41 8.78 -23.61
CA ASN A 267 34.53 10.22 -23.81
C ASN A 267 33.27 10.73 -24.56
N THR A 268 32.26 11.20 -23.83
CA THR A 268 31.04 11.80 -24.41
C THR A 268 30.85 13.19 -23.81
N GLU A 269 30.73 14.19 -24.67
CA GLU A 269 30.80 15.62 -24.37
C GLU A 269 30.10 16.04 -23.05
N LEU A 270 30.88 16.57 -22.11
CA LEU A 270 30.38 17.55 -21.16
C LEU A 270 29.96 18.80 -21.97
N GLN A 271 28.75 18.80 -22.55
CA GLN A 271 28.18 20.00 -23.17
C GLN A 271 27.84 21.02 -22.08
N ASN A 272 28.89 21.75 -21.66
CA ASN A 272 28.85 22.80 -20.65
C ASN A 272 28.30 24.08 -21.27
N THR A 273 27.02 24.37 -21.08
CA THR A 273 26.52 25.75 -21.29
C THR A 273 26.52 26.48 -19.95
N GLU A 274 27.62 27.20 -19.72
CA GLU A 274 27.94 28.19 -18.67
C GLU A 274 28.45 27.69 -17.29
N GLU A 275 29.54 28.33 -16.86
CA GLU A 275 30.60 27.99 -15.88
C GLU A 275 30.18 27.73 -14.42
N PHE A 276 30.85 26.78 -13.75
CA PHE A 276 31.93 26.97 -12.74
C PHE A 276 32.24 25.61 -12.06
N PHE A 277 33.47 25.09 -12.17
CA PHE A 277 33.90 23.93 -11.37
C PHE A 277 35.27 24.11 -10.72
N LYS A 278 35.32 23.87 -9.40
CA LYS A 278 36.51 23.35 -8.71
C LYS A 278 36.51 21.83 -8.86
N ILE A 279 37.41 21.31 -9.68
CA ILE A 279 37.69 19.88 -9.75
C ILE A 279 38.66 19.55 -8.62
N TYR A 280 38.25 18.68 -7.68
CA TYR A 280 39.16 18.04 -6.72
C TYR A 280 39.41 16.62 -7.22
N SER A 281 40.44 16.42 -8.04
CA SER A 281 40.89 15.09 -8.45
C SER A 281 41.75 14.47 -7.36
N SER A 282 41.33 13.35 -6.76
CA SER A 282 42.25 12.43 -6.10
C SER A 282 42.42 11.20 -6.99
N THR A 283 43.60 11.09 -7.59
CA THR A 283 44.04 9.91 -8.34
C THR A 283 44.27 8.74 -7.38
N PHE A 284 43.65 7.59 -7.66
CA PHE A 284 44.17 6.26 -7.33
C PHE A 284 43.82 5.31 -8.48
#